data_AF-A0A2Z3HZE3-F1
#
_entry.id   AF-A0A2Z3HZE3-F1
#
_cell.length_a   1.000
_cell.length_b   1.000
_cell.length_c   1.000
_cell.angle_alpha   90.00
_cell.angle_beta   90.00
_cell.angle_gamma   90.00
#
_symmetry.space_group_name_H-M   'P 1'
#
loop_
_entity.id
_entity.type
_entity.pdbx_description
1 polymer ?
#
loop_
_entity_poly.entity_id
_entity_poly.type
_entity_poly.pdbx_seq_one_letter_code
_entity_poly.pdbx_strand_id
1 'polypeptide(L)'
;MALHLVGARCGGGARQGPWADREDLGILPGPRRACGPVSDRAGRHAQAGGGGRRPVPVRDLTPGLDERVEGRLDARLDVGPGAPLAVALSGGGDSLALTRIAAGWARRHGRPLLVLTVDHGLQPGSAEWTTACAAAADRLGAGFRALAWRGPYPASGLPAAARRARHALLADAARAAGARVLLMGHTADDLAEAALMRAEGGTTPSPREWGPSPAWPEGRGVFLLRPMLAVGRAEIREWLAEAGETWIEDPANEDPRFARSRARHARLQGAVTDACVAHDASGAAALTSEVRATPFGLALDRQAFRQAGPDAARRVLGAACLAAGGGVRPARTAALEALRLRLVDAGEVQASLAGAQVQADARDILWGRTAGEMARAGVPDLALGAGEVGVLDGRFEVEAVRPVTVTRLAGRMSSLPPRTRATLAEVPPTFRGGLPAVVSEAGTRLASGEDSGVRLRGLARARLAAACGEIASESGVRD
;
A
#
# COMPACT_ATOMS: atom_id res chain seq x y z
N MET A 1 -56.42 14.21 28.36
CA MET A 1 -56.80 12.79 28.55
C MET A 1 -55.53 12.09 29.02
N ALA A 2 -55.41 11.77 30.32
CA ALA A 2 -55.97 10.56 30.97
C ALA A 2 -55.06 9.33 30.69
N LEU A 3 -54.25 8.85 31.67
CA LEU A 3 -54.61 7.92 32.77
C LEU A 3 -54.90 6.49 32.24
N HIS A 4 -54.42 5.36 32.78
CA HIS A 4 -53.58 5.00 33.95
C HIS A 4 -52.55 3.90 33.48
N LEU A 5 -51.43 3.54 34.11
CA LEU A 5 -51.07 3.28 35.52
C LEU A 5 -51.69 2.00 36.15
N VAL A 6 -51.09 0.83 35.89
CA VAL A 6 -51.10 -0.33 36.81
C VAL A 6 -49.73 -1.00 36.78
N GLY A 7 -49.21 -1.43 37.93
CA GLY A 7 -48.07 -2.34 38.04
C GLY A 7 -48.31 -3.34 39.18
N ALA A 8 -47.67 -4.52 39.10
CA ALA A 8 -47.70 -5.55 40.13
C ALA A 8 -46.31 -6.19 40.28
N ARG A 9 -46.04 -6.82 41.44
CA ARG A 9 -44.73 -7.35 41.83
C ARG A 9 -44.81 -8.84 42.22
N CYS A 10 -43.62 -9.43 42.38
CA CYS A 10 -43.29 -10.56 43.27
C CYS A 10 -43.66 -11.98 42.82
N GLY A 11 -42.83 -12.93 43.29
CA GLY A 11 -42.96 -14.37 43.06
C GLY A 11 -42.28 -14.86 41.77
N GLY A 12 -41.33 -15.80 41.77
CA GLY A 12 -40.61 -16.44 42.87
C GLY A 12 -40.49 -17.96 42.69
N GLY A 13 -39.33 -18.54 43.06
CA GLY A 13 -39.21 -19.98 43.30
C GLY A 13 -38.54 -20.85 42.22
N ALA A 14 -37.25 -21.09 42.43
CA ALA A 14 -36.70 -22.44 42.70
C ALA A 14 -36.43 -23.48 41.57
N ARG A 15 -35.42 -24.32 41.88
CA ARG A 15 -35.04 -25.64 41.30
C ARG A 15 -34.30 -25.56 39.94
N GLN A 16 -33.02 -25.94 39.90
CA GLN A 16 -32.46 -27.32 39.86
C GLN A 16 -32.83 -28.05 38.56
N GLY A 17 -31.92 -28.73 37.84
CA GLY A 17 -30.52 -29.06 38.14
C GLY A 17 -29.93 -29.97 37.04
N PRO A 18 -29.16 -31.03 37.38
CA PRO A 18 -27.70 -30.89 37.38
C PRO A 18 -26.91 -32.06 36.72
N TRP A 19 -25.62 -31.81 36.48
CA TRP A 19 -24.50 -32.78 36.45
C TRP A 19 -23.28 -32.00 37.02
N ALA A 20 -22.57 -32.34 38.10
CA ALA A 20 -22.17 -33.61 38.75
C ALA A 20 -21.32 -34.48 37.81
N ASP A 21 -20.09 -34.93 38.11
CA ASP A 21 -19.22 -35.00 39.31
C ASP A 21 -17.73 -34.79 38.86
N ARG A 22 -16.65 -34.52 39.64
CA ARG A 22 -16.27 -34.37 41.08
C ARG A 22 -15.00 -33.47 41.18
N GLU A 23 -14.63 -32.80 42.28
CA GLU A 23 -14.01 -33.21 43.58
C GLU A 23 -12.69 -34.03 43.51
N ASP A 24 -11.71 -33.90 44.42
CA ASP A 24 -11.13 -32.75 45.19
C ASP A 24 -9.82 -33.24 45.91
N LEU A 25 -9.30 -32.45 46.87
CA LEU A 25 -8.29 -32.72 47.91
C LEU A 25 -6.80 -32.61 47.49
N GLY A 26 -5.94 -31.79 48.12
CA GLY A 26 -6.17 -30.70 49.11
C GLY A 26 -5.00 -30.49 50.09
N ILE A 27 -4.98 -29.33 50.78
CA ILE A 27 -4.46 -29.10 52.17
C ILE A 27 -2.92 -29.24 52.40
N LEU A 28 -2.16 -28.38 53.11
CA LEU A 28 -2.30 -27.02 53.70
C LEU A 28 -0.85 -26.43 53.92
N PRO A 29 -0.65 -25.14 54.30
CA PRO A 29 0.67 -24.46 54.28
C PRO A 29 1.40 -24.31 55.63
N GLY A 30 2.64 -23.79 55.61
CA GLY A 30 3.41 -23.35 56.80
C GLY A 30 4.37 -22.16 56.52
N PRO A 31 4.69 -21.25 57.48
CA PRO A 31 5.29 -19.94 57.15
C PRO A 31 6.60 -19.53 57.86
N ARG A 32 7.33 -18.60 57.23
CA ARG A 32 8.22 -17.53 57.78
C ARG A 32 9.24 -17.84 58.89
N ARG A 33 10.49 -17.38 58.68
CA ARG A 33 11.27 -16.60 59.69
C ARG A 33 12.43 -15.83 59.05
N ALA A 34 12.80 -14.70 59.66
CA ALA A 34 14.01 -13.92 59.37
C ALA A 34 14.41 -13.13 60.63
N CYS A 35 15.71 -13.02 60.90
CA CYS A 35 16.34 -12.15 61.92
C CYS A 35 17.80 -11.88 61.51
N GLY A 36 18.39 -10.79 62.02
CA GLY A 36 19.73 -10.31 61.61
C GLY A 36 20.85 -10.51 62.65
N PRO A 37 21.70 -9.48 62.93
CA PRO A 37 23.14 -9.52 62.59
C PRO A 37 24.07 -9.46 63.85
N VAL A 38 25.32 -8.97 63.69
CA VAL A 38 26.49 -8.82 64.64
C VAL A 38 27.64 -9.80 64.27
N SER A 39 28.95 -9.45 64.21
CA SER A 39 29.68 -8.15 64.22
C SER A 39 31.15 -8.30 63.76
N ASP A 40 31.76 -7.17 63.34
CA ASP A 40 33.19 -6.80 63.29
C ASP A 40 34.33 -7.83 63.48
N ARG A 41 35.34 -7.72 62.58
CA ARG A 41 36.71 -7.33 62.98
C ARG A 41 37.52 -6.72 61.83
N ALA A 42 38.49 -5.86 62.16
CA ALA A 42 39.19 -4.99 61.20
C ALA A 42 40.56 -5.54 60.74
N GLY A 43 40.96 -5.17 59.52
CA GLY A 43 42.32 -5.24 58.98
C GLY A 43 42.70 -3.90 58.34
N ARG A 44 43.98 -3.53 58.36
CA ARG A 44 44.50 -2.23 57.86
C ARG A 44 45.50 -2.44 56.71
N HIS A 45 45.88 -1.33 56.08
CA HIS A 45 46.91 -1.17 55.03
C HIS A 45 46.52 -1.69 53.64
N ALA A 46 46.90 -1.06 52.53
CA ALA A 46 47.68 0.18 52.33
C ALA A 46 47.08 1.04 51.20
N GLN A 47 47.44 2.33 51.15
CA GLN A 47 47.10 3.20 50.01
C GLN A 47 48.06 2.94 48.83
N ALA A 48 47.51 2.85 47.62
CA ALA A 48 48.23 2.99 46.37
C ALA A 48 47.44 3.94 45.45
N GLY A 49 48.12 4.91 44.85
CA GLY A 49 47.47 5.96 44.07
C GLY A 49 47.03 5.47 42.68
N GLY A 50 45.73 5.54 42.40
CA GLY A 50 45.17 5.33 41.06
C GLY A 50 44.44 6.58 40.61
N GLY A 51 44.96 7.28 39.59
CA GLY A 51 44.34 8.49 39.05
C GLY A 51 43.00 8.17 38.37
N GLY A 52 41.89 8.46 39.06
CA GLY A 52 40.54 8.21 38.59
C GLY A 52 40.17 9.05 37.37
N ARG A 53 40.58 8.63 36.17
CA ARG A 53 39.94 9.05 34.93
C ARG A 53 38.45 8.75 35.06
N ARG A 54 37.62 9.80 35.12
CA ARG A 54 36.18 9.65 34.85
C ARG A 54 36.02 8.85 33.56
N PRO A 55 35.14 7.84 33.50
CA PRO A 55 34.82 7.22 32.22
C PRO A 55 34.31 8.34 31.31
N VAL A 56 35.03 8.61 30.22
CA VAL A 56 34.51 9.42 29.13
C VAL A 56 33.27 8.66 28.65
N PRO A 57 32.06 9.28 28.62
CA PRO A 57 30.90 8.59 28.10
C PRO A 57 31.23 8.17 26.67
N VAL A 58 31.19 6.86 26.41
CA VAL A 58 31.21 6.35 25.05
C VAL A 58 29.99 6.97 24.39
N ARG A 59 30.20 7.92 23.48
CA ARG A 59 29.11 8.44 22.66
C ARG A 59 28.44 7.25 22.02
N ASP A 60 27.13 7.15 22.17
CA ASP A 60 26.38 6.13 21.46
C ASP A 60 26.67 6.30 19.97
N LEU A 61 27.24 5.26 19.35
CA LEU A 61 27.66 5.30 17.95
C LEU A 61 26.48 4.99 17.01
N THR A 62 25.28 4.82 17.56
CA THR A 62 24.03 4.71 16.83
C THR A 62 23.71 6.03 16.13
N PRO A 63 23.60 6.06 14.79
CA PRO A 63 23.29 7.30 14.06
C PRO A 63 21.91 7.86 14.44
N GLY A 64 21.77 9.18 14.33
CA GLY A 64 20.56 9.93 14.70
C GLY A 64 19.29 9.46 13.97
N LEU A 65 18.11 9.77 14.51
CA LEU A 65 16.82 9.45 13.88
C LEU A 65 16.76 10.01 12.45
N ASP A 66 17.16 11.28 12.31
CA ASP A 66 17.34 11.97 11.04
C ASP A 66 18.39 11.31 10.15
N GLU A 67 19.62 11.09 10.64
CA GLU A 67 20.69 10.42 9.86
C GLU A 67 20.24 9.04 9.31
N ARG A 68 19.55 8.23 10.13
CA ARG A 68 19.03 6.92 9.72
C ARG A 68 17.90 7.03 8.70
N VAL A 69 17.03 8.05 8.80
CA VAL A 69 15.95 8.30 7.84
C VAL A 69 16.48 8.86 6.52
N GLU A 70 17.42 9.80 6.58
CA GLU A 70 18.08 10.40 5.41
C GLU A 70 18.89 9.37 4.63
N GLY A 71 19.58 8.44 5.30
CA GLY A 71 20.22 7.30 4.65
C GLY A 71 19.26 6.37 3.87
N ARG A 72 17.94 6.40 4.15
CA ARG A 72 16.91 5.71 3.32
C ARG A 72 16.33 6.59 2.21
N LEU A 73 16.50 7.91 2.30
CA LEU A 73 16.25 8.85 1.20
C LEU A 73 17.37 8.72 0.16
N ASP A 74 18.65 8.82 0.58
CA ASP A 74 19.83 8.70 -0.28
C ASP A 74 19.90 7.36 -1.02
N ALA A 75 19.49 6.27 -0.38
CA ALA A 75 19.45 4.93 -0.98
C ALA A 75 18.36 4.74 -2.06
N ARG A 76 17.51 5.74 -2.32
CA ARG A 76 16.29 5.62 -3.14
C ARG A 76 16.01 6.79 -4.07
N LEU A 77 16.43 8.00 -3.71
CA LEU A 77 16.09 9.25 -4.38
C LEU A 77 17.26 9.78 -5.19
N ASP A 78 16.97 10.48 -6.29
CA ASP A 78 18.00 11.13 -7.09
C ASP A 78 18.37 12.49 -6.45
N VAL A 79 19.65 12.87 -6.49
CA VAL A 79 20.17 14.11 -5.87
C VAL A 79 20.34 15.24 -6.89
N GLY A 80 20.19 16.50 -6.43
CA GLY A 80 20.24 17.70 -7.27
C GLY A 80 18.86 18.19 -7.72
N PRO A 81 18.77 19.31 -8.46
CA PRO A 81 17.52 20.00 -8.79
C PRO A 81 16.69 19.26 -9.87
N GLY A 82 16.11 18.13 -9.49
CA GLY A 82 15.20 17.32 -10.29
C GLY A 82 13.73 17.56 -9.99
N ALA A 83 12.91 16.53 -10.22
CA ALA A 83 11.47 16.55 -9.91
C ALA A 83 11.22 16.88 -8.41
N PRO A 84 10.10 17.55 -8.07
CA PRO A 84 9.75 17.80 -6.68
C PRO A 84 9.48 16.49 -5.93
N LEU A 85 9.79 16.47 -4.63
CA LEU A 85 9.32 15.41 -3.73
C LEU A 85 7.93 15.78 -3.20
N ALA A 86 7.03 14.79 -3.11
CA ALA A 86 5.78 14.94 -2.37
C ALA A 86 5.90 14.28 -0.99
N VAL A 87 5.30 14.85 0.06
CA VAL A 87 5.22 14.23 1.40
C VAL A 87 3.81 14.31 1.96
N ALA A 88 3.30 13.19 2.46
CA ALA A 88 1.94 13.09 3.00
C ALA A 88 1.88 13.49 4.48
N LEU A 89 1.60 14.76 4.77
CA LEU A 89 1.41 15.28 6.13
C LEU A 89 -0.05 15.15 6.58
N SER A 90 -0.28 14.57 7.76
CA SER A 90 -1.60 14.48 8.39
C SER A 90 -1.61 15.00 9.83
N GLY A 91 -0.70 15.91 10.17
CA GLY A 91 -0.64 16.62 11.46
C GLY A 91 -0.11 15.80 12.64
N GLY A 92 -0.28 14.47 12.63
CA GLY A 92 0.28 13.58 13.66
C GLY A 92 1.79 13.38 13.55
N GLY A 93 2.44 13.12 14.70
CA GLY A 93 3.90 13.13 14.90
C GLY A 93 4.69 12.38 13.83
N ASP A 94 4.38 11.12 13.55
CA ASP A 94 5.04 10.30 12.51
C ASP A 94 5.12 11.02 11.15
N SER A 95 4.06 11.77 10.77
CA SER A 95 4.03 12.52 9.51
C SER A 95 4.72 13.88 9.60
N LEU A 96 4.76 14.51 10.78
CA LEU A 96 5.46 15.77 11.03
C LEU A 96 6.99 15.57 11.03
N ALA A 97 7.49 14.56 11.74
CA ALA A 97 8.92 14.25 11.79
C ALA A 97 9.48 13.95 10.39
N LEU A 98 8.80 13.10 9.62
CA LEU A 98 9.18 12.84 8.23
C LEU A 98 9.19 14.12 7.38
N THR A 99 8.21 15.01 7.55
CA THR A 99 8.14 16.27 6.79
C THR A 99 9.30 17.20 7.16
N ARG A 100 9.66 17.28 8.43
CA ARG A 100 10.79 18.08 8.94
C ARG A 100 12.14 17.56 8.43
N ILE A 101 12.38 16.25 8.49
CA ILE A 101 13.60 15.61 7.97
C ILE A 101 13.68 15.77 6.43
N ALA A 102 12.59 15.48 5.72
CA ALA A 102 12.53 15.63 4.26
C ALA A 102 12.76 17.08 3.81
N ALA A 103 12.31 18.08 4.59
CA ALA A 103 12.57 19.49 4.31
C ALA A 103 14.04 19.88 4.52
N GLY A 104 14.71 19.29 5.52
CA GLY A 104 16.15 19.41 5.72
C GLY A 104 16.93 18.81 4.55
N TRP A 105 16.68 17.54 4.25
CA TRP A 105 17.29 16.82 3.13
C TRP A 105 17.09 17.54 1.79
N ALA A 106 15.83 17.84 1.42
CA ALA A 106 15.51 18.46 0.13
C ALA A 106 16.19 19.82 -0.05
N ARG A 107 16.29 20.61 1.03
CA ARG A 107 16.99 21.91 1.04
C ARG A 107 18.50 21.75 0.78
N ARG A 108 19.16 20.74 1.36
CA ARG A 108 20.59 20.47 1.11
C ARG A 108 20.87 19.96 -0.29
N HIS A 109 19.94 19.22 -0.90
CA HIS A 109 20.06 18.68 -2.26
C HIS A 109 19.43 19.56 -3.35
N GLY A 110 18.95 20.77 -3.02
CA GLY A 110 18.38 21.72 -3.98
C GLY A 110 17.05 21.28 -4.59
N ARG A 111 16.29 20.40 -3.93
CA ARG A 111 15.03 19.83 -4.42
C ARG A 111 13.81 20.56 -3.83
N PRO A 112 12.78 20.87 -4.62
CA PRO A 112 11.52 21.37 -4.08
C PRO A 112 10.78 20.27 -3.31
N LEU A 113 10.18 20.63 -2.18
CA LEU A 113 9.30 19.76 -1.39
C LEU A 113 7.85 20.28 -1.44
N LEU A 114 6.92 19.37 -1.72
CA LEU A 114 5.48 19.61 -1.74
C LEU A 114 4.80 18.79 -0.62
N VAL A 115 4.31 19.49 0.40
CA VAL A 115 3.52 18.93 1.49
C VAL A 115 2.07 18.78 1.04
N LEU A 116 1.56 17.56 1.13
CA LEU A 116 0.20 17.19 0.75
C LEU A 116 -0.59 16.73 1.98
N THR A 117 -1.70 17.38 2.27
CA THR A 117 -2.63 17.00 3.34
C THR A 117 -3.99 16.66 2.76
N VAL A 118 -4.54 15.49 3.15
CA VAL A 118 -5.89 15.07 2.77
C VAL A 118 -6.84 15.29 3.94
N ASP A 119 -7.70 16.28 3.81
CA ASP A 119 -8.92 16.38 4.58
C ASP A 119 -9.90 15.30 4.11
N HIS A 120 -10.45 14.57 5.09
CA HIS A 120 -11.43 13.52 4.88
C HIS A 120 -12.87 13.95 5.19
N GLY A 121 -13.10 15.11 5.80
CA GLY A 121 -14.43 15.58 6.19
C GLY A 121 -15.15 14.69 7.22
N LEU A 122 -14.39 13.88 7.97
CA LEU A 122 -14.92 12.90 8.94
C LEU A 122 -14.80 13.36 10.41
N GLN A 123 -13.92 14.32 10.71
CA GLN A 123 -13.72 14.88 12.04
C GLN A 123 -14.10 16.37 12.03
N PRO A 124 -14.85 16.91 13.01
CA PRO A 124 -15.22 18.33 13.03
C PRO A 124 -14.01 19.29 12.96
N GLY A 125 -12.90 18.96 13.63
CA GLY A 125 -11.66 19.75 13.61
C GLY A 125 -10.75 19.57 12.39
N SER A 126 -11.14 18.77 11.39
CA SER A 126 -10.27 18.43 10.24
C SER A 126 -9.83 19.65 9.40
N ALA A 127 -10.63 20.71 9.36
CA ALA A 127 -10.25 21.99 8.75
C ALA A 127 -9.13 22.69 9.54
N GLU A 128 -9.22 22.74 10.87
CA GLU A 128 -8.18 23.30 11.75
C GLU A 128 -6.88 22.50 11.65
N TRP A 129 -6.99 21.17 11.59
CA TRP A 129 -5.85 20.27 11.40
C TRP A 129 -5.15 20.52 10.06
N THR A 130 -5.92 20.82 9.00
CA THR A 130 -5.38 21.18 7.69
C THR A 130 -4.68 22.53 7.71
N THR A 131 -5.21 23.52 8.43
CA THR A 131 -4.55 24.83 8.66
C THR A 131 -3.25 24.67 9.46
N ALA A 132 -3.22 23.82 10.49
CA ALA A 132 -2.00 23.52 11.23
C ALA A 132 -0.94 22.83 10.36
N CYS A 133 -1.35 21.94 9.44
CA CYS A 133 -0.45 21.33 8.46
C CYS A 133 0.12 22.37 7.47
N ALA A 134 -0.67 23.36 7.06
CA ALA A 134 -0.22 24.45 6.21
C ALA A 134 0.85 25.31 6.91
N ALA A 135 0.60 25.71 8.16
CA ALA A 135 1.57 26.45 8.98
C ALA A 135 2.85 25.66 9.28
N ALA A 136 2.75 24.33 9.43
CA ALA A 136 3.94 23.48 9.55
C ALA A 136 4.77 23.42 8.26
N ALA A 137 4.13 23.36 7.08
CA ALA A 137 4.82 23.40 5.79
C ALA A 137 5.53 24.75 5.54
N ASP A 138 4.86 25.85 5.87
CA ASP A 138 5.37 27.22 5.73
C ASP A 138 6.62 27.46 6.61
N ARG A 139 6.58 27.09 7.90
CA ARG A 139 7.75 27.12 8.80
C ARG A 139 8.95 26.32 8.27
N LEU A 140 8.71 25.27 7.50
CA LEU A 140 9.73 24.42 6.90
C LEU A 140 10.20 24.91 5.51
N GLY A 141 9.60 25.98 4.97
CA GLY A 141 9.91 26.52 3.65
C GLY A 141 9.50 25.61 2.49
N ALA A 142 8.46 24.79 2.70
CA ALA A 142 7.96 23.82 1.71
C ALA A 142 6.64 24.30 1.09
N GLY A 143 6.42 23.96 -0.18
CA GLY A 143 5.13 24.23 -0.83
C GLY A 143 4.03 23.38 -0.20
N PHE A 144 2.80 23.90 -0.10
CA PHE A 144 1.68 23.20 0.53
C PHE A 144 0.48 23.06 -0.41
N ARG A 145 -0.21 21.92 -0.34
CA ARG A 145 -1.50 21.72 -1.02
C ARG A 145 -2.45 20.88 -0.17
N ALA A 146 -3.54 21.52 0.28
CA ALA A 146 -4.69 20.83 0.83
C ALA A 146 -5.47 20.10 -0.28
N LEU A 147 -5.96 18.90 0.05
CA LEU A 147 -6.75 18.01 -0.79
C LEU A 147 -7.98 17.60 0.02
N ALA A 148 -9.15 17.53 -0.60
CA ALA A 148 -10.39 17.18 0.11
C ALA A 148 -11.05 15.94 -0.52
N TRP A 149 -11.39 14.95 0.30
CA TRP A 149 -12.27 13.87 -0.16
C TRP A 149 -13.71 14.39 -0.25
N ARG A 150 -14.19 14.57 -1.49
CA ARG A 150 -15.56 15.03 -1.78
C ARG A 150 -16.35 13.90 -2.44
N GLY A 151 -17.60 13.72 -2.03
CA GLY A 151 -18.52 12.71 -2.57
C GLY A 151 -19.32 12.00 -1.48
N PRO A 152 -20.24 11.09 -1.86
CA PRO A 152 -21.02 10.32 -0.89
C PRO A 152 -20.14 9.29 -0.17
N TYR A 153 -20.10 9.35 1.17
CA TYR A 153 -19.47 8.32 1.97
C TYR A 153 -20.24 6.99 1.84
N PRO A 154 -19.57 5.85 1.62
CA PRO A 154 -20.25 4.57 1.48
C PRO A 154 -20.75 4.07 2.84
N ALA A 155 -22.01 3.60 2.88
CA ALA A 155 -22.66 3.10 4.09
C ALA A 155 -21.97 1.88 4.74
N SER A 156 -21.05 1.23 4.04
CA SER A 156 -20.19 0.17 4.60
C SER A 156 -18.77 0.26 4.03
N GLY A 157 -17.80 -0.29 4.77
CA GLY A 157 -16.39 -0.29 4.34
C GLY A 157 -15.69 1.07 4.36
N LEU A 158 -16.25 2.07 5.05
CA LEU A 158 -15.76 3.46 5.11
C LEU A 158 -14.22 3.59 5.29
N PRO A 159 -13.54 2.88 6.21
CA PRO A 159 -12.08 3.00 6.34
C PRO A 159 -11.29 2.55 5.11
N ALA A 160 -11.80 1.54 4.37
CA ALA A 160 -11.17 1.07 3.14
C ALA A 160 -11.48 1.99 1.94
N ALA A 161 -12.59 2.73 1.99
CA ALA A 161 -12.89 3.79 1.02
C ALA A 161 -12.04 5.04 1.28
N ALA A 162 -11.99 5.53 2.53
CA ALA A 162 -11.15 6.65 2.94
C ALA A 162 -9.67 6.41 2.63
N ARG A 163 -9.14 5.20 2.90
CA ARG A 163 -7.77 4.82 2.53
C ARG A 163 -7.53 4.84 1.01
N ARG A 164 -8.50 4.39 0.20
CA ARG A 164 -8.41 4.49 -1.27
C ARG A 164 -8.43 5.94 -1.75
N ALA A 165 -9.36 6.74 -1.25
CA ALA A 165 -9.45 8.16 -1.55
C ALA A 165 -8.17 8.91 -1.17
N ARG A 166 -7.58 8.65 0.01
CA ARG A 166 -6.30 9.23 0.42
C ARG A 166 -5.18 8.91 -0.56
N HIS A 167 -5.03 7.64 -0.96
CA HIS A 167 -3.97 7.25 -1.89
C HIS A 167 -4.20 7.77 -3.32
N ALA A 168 -5.44 7.88 -3.77
CA ALA A 168 -5.78 8.48 -5.07
C ALA A 168 -5.47 9.98 -5.08
N LEU A 169 -6.05 10.74 -4.16
CA LEU A 169 -5.84 12.19 -4.04
C LEU A 169 -4.36 12.56 -3.90
N LEU A 170 -3.62 11.88 -3.03
CA LEU A 170 -2.19 12.15 -2.85
C LEU A 170 -1.38 11.85 -4.12
N ALA A 171 -1.68 10.76 -4.83
CA ALA A 171 -0.90 10.37 -6.00
C ALA A 171 -1.24 11.23 -7.24
N ASP A 172 -2.52 11.57 -7.47
CA ASP A 172 -2.87 12.54 -8.52
C ASP A 172 -2.32 13.93 -8.21
N ALA A 173 -2.31 14.37 -6.95
CA ALA A 173 -1.72 15.65 -6.57
C ALA A 173 -0.19 15.69 -6.73
N ALA A 174 0.51 14.58 -6.42
CA ALA A 174 1.93 14.43 -6.67
C ALA A 174 2.24 14.43 -8.18
N ARG A 175 1.55 13.57 -8.94
CA ARG A 175 1.70 13.45 -10.40
C ARG A 175 1.40 14.76 -11.13
N ALA A 176 0.37 15.50 -10.71
CA ALA A 176 0.03 16.82 -11.25
C ALA A 176 1.06 17.93 -10.91
N ALA A 177 1.92 17.70 -9.92
CA ALA A 177 3.06 18.56 -9.62
C ALA A 177 4.38 18.05 -10.24
N GLY A 178 4.35 16.95 -11.02
CA GLY A 178 5.55 16.29 -11.55
C GLY A 178 6.33 15.44 -10.53
N ALA A 179 5.81 15.26 -9.31
CA ALA A 179 6.47 14.47 -8.28
C ALA A 179 6.30 12.96 -8.53
N ARG A 180 7.41 12.26 -8.78
CA ARG A 180 7.45 10.80 -8.99
C ARG A 180 7.49 9.98 -7.69
N VAL A 181 7.93 10.59 -6.58
CA VAL A 181 7.99 9.93 -5.26
C VAL A 181 7.16 10.69 -4.23
N LEU A 182 6.36 9.93 -3.47
CA LEU A 182 5.53 10.38 -2.38
C LEU A 182 6.00 9.71 -1.06
N LEU A 183 6.57 10.52 -0.17
CA LEU A 183 7.03 10.11 1.14
C LEU A 183 5.83 9.89 2.09
N MET A 184 5.85 8.82 2.89
CA MET A 184 4.81 8.51 3.89
C MET A 184 5.39 8.03 5.22
N GLY A 185 4.99 8.67 6.32
CA GLY A 185 5.44 8.36 7.68
C GLY A 185 4.79 7.11 8.27
N HIS A 186 5.14 5.93 7.75
CA HIS A 186 4.86 4.65 8.40
C HIS A 186 6.10 4.24 9.20
N THR A 187 5.90 3.70 10.40
CA THR A 187 6.96 3.36 11.37
C THR A 187 7.21 1.85 11.49
N ALA A 188 8.13 1.44 12.37
CA ALA A 188 8.24 0.05 12.79
C ALA A 188 6.94 -0.47 13.45
N ASP A 189 6.21 0.39 14.17
CA ASP A 189 4.93 0.06 14.77
C ASP A 189 3.83 -0.16 13.71
N ASP A 190 3.87 0.53 12.56
CA ASP A 190 3.00 0.23 11.40
C ASP A 190 3.20 -1.20 10.87
N LEU A 191 4.44 -1.72 10.89
CA LEU A 191 4.75 -3.09 10.49
C LEU A 191 4.17 -4.10 11.48
N ALA A 192 4.34 -3.86 12.78
CA ALA A 192 3.83 -4.72 13.83
C ALA A 192 2.29 -4.72 13.89
N GLU A 193 1.65 -3.54 13.83
CA GLU A 193 0.20 -3.38 13.68
C GLU A 193 -0.30 -4.18 12.46
N ALA A 194 0.37 -4.06 11.31
CA ALA A 194 -0.01 -4.79 10.10
C ALA A 194 0.24 -6.30 10.19
N ALA A 195 1.23 -6.77 10.97
CA ALA A 195 1.50 -8.18 11.20
C ALA A 195 0.41 -8.82 12.06
N LEU A 196 0.06 -8.20 13.18
CA LEU A 196 -1.05 -8.64 14.05
C LEU A 196 -2.37 -8.70 13.29
N MET A 197 -2.70 -7.66 12.51
CA MET A 197 -3.89 -7.66 11.66
C MET A 197 -3.92 -8.81 10.62
N ARG A 198 -2.76 -9.36 10.21
CA ARG A 198 -2.69 -10.55 9.32
C ARG A 198 -2.82 -11.86 10.09
N ALA A 199 -2.29 -11.92 11.32
CA ALA A 199 -2.49 -13.06 12.21
C ALA A 199 -3.97 -13.25 12.58
N GLU A 200 -4.70 -12.14 12.76
CA GLU A 200 -6.18 -12.09 12.89
C GLU A 200 -6.94 -12.46 11.58
N GLY A 201 -6.26 -12.93 10.53
CA GLY A 201 -6.86 -13.29 9.24
C GLY A 201 -7.19 -12.10 8.32
N GLY A 202 -6.82 -10.88 8.70
CA GLY A 202 -7.04 -9.68 7.91
C GLY A 202 -6.16 -9.59 6.67
N THR A 203 -6.70 -9.05 5.58
CA THR A 203 -6.02 -8.91 4.28
C THR A 203 -5.11 -7.66 4.18
N THR A 204 -4.71 -7.10 5.33
CA THR A 204 -3.89 -5.87 5.41
C THR A 204 -2.52 -6.08 4.74
N PRO A 205 -2.20 -5.35 3.65
CA PRO A 205 -0.88 -5.43 3.04
C PRO A 205 0.19 -4.96 4.03
N SER A 206 1.29 -5.70 4.14
CA SER A 206 2.46 -5.21 4.86
C SER A 206 3.00 -3.96 4.16
N PRO A 207 3.27 -2.86 4.89
CA PRO A 207 4.07 -1.77 4.35
C PRO A 207 5.41 -2.29 3.83
N ARG A 208 5.87 -1.71 2.72
CA ARG A 208 7.20 -1.88 2.16
C ARG A 208 7.87 -0.51 2.11
N GLU A 209 9.19 -0.47 2.30
CA GLU A 209 9.95 0.79 2.19
C GLU A 209 9.71 1.47 0.84
N TRP A 210 9.83 0.69 -0.24
CA TRP A 210 9.68 1.16 -1.62
C TRP A 210 8.62 0.33 -2.37
N GLY A 211 7.85 0.98 -3.24
CA GLY A 211 6.90 0.34 -4.16
C GLY A 211 5.84 1.31 -4.70
N PRO A 212 5.07 0.92 -5.73
CA PRO A 212 4.08 1.79 -6.36
C PRO A 212 2.95 2.21 -5.43
N SER A 213 2.27 3.31 -5.79
CA SER A 213 1.00 3.69 -5.16
C SER A 213 -0.05 2.57 -5.26
N PRO A 214 -0.82 2.30 -4.20
CA PRO A 214 -1.90 1.29 -4.21
C PRO A 214 -3.21 1.82 -4.81
N ALA A 215 -3.28 3.12 -5.16
CA ALA A 215 -4.35 3.67 -6.00
C ALA A 215 -4.04 3.38 -7.47
N TRP A 216 -5.07 3.06 -8.25
CA TRP A 216 -4.92 2.74 -9.67
C TRP A 216 -6.26 2.92 -10.40
N PRO A 217 -6.30 3.68 -11.52
CA PRO A 217 -5.15 4.14 -12.32
C PRO A 217 -4.50 5.47 -11.89
N GLU A 218 -4.99 6.09 -10.81
CA GLU A 218 -4.55 7.42 -10.32
C GLU A 218 -3.06 7.41 -9.96
N GLY A 219 -2.63 6.35 -9.28
CA GLY A 219 -1.26 6.17 -8.77
C GLY A 219 -0.21 5.72 -9.78
N ARG A 220 -0.49 5.76 -11.09
CA ARG A 220 0.51 5.44 -12.13
C ARG A 220 1.64 6.49 -12.13
N GLY A 221 2.87 6.04 -12.35
CA GLY A 221 4.06 6.91 -12.29
C GLY A 221 4.47 7.39 -10.89
N VAL A 222 3.71 7.04 -9.82
CA VAL A 222 4.00 7.49 -8.45
C VAL A 222 4.42 6.31 -7.57
N PHE A 223 5.64 6.40 -7.03
CA PHE A 223 6.17 5.49 -6.03
C PHE A 223 6.03 6.05 -4.61
N LEU A 224 5.93 5.14 -3.65
CA LEU A 224 5.82 5.44 -2.23
C LEU A 224 7.10 5.04 -1.52
N LEU A 225 7.72 6.01 -0.84
CA LEU A 225 8.87 5.79 0.03
C LEU A 225 8.47 5.94 1.51
N ARG A 226 8.82 4.94 2.32
CA ARG A 226 8.56 4.88 3.77
C ARG A 226 9.90 4.70 4.49
N PRO A 227 10.68 5.79 4.69
CA PRO A 227 12.05 5.67 5.20
C PRO A 227 12.10 5.32 6.69
N MET A 228 11.04 5.62 7.45
CA MET A 228 10.99 5.42 8.91
C MET A 228 10.55 4.02 9.35
N LEU A 229 10.47 3.03 8.45
CA LEU A 229 9.99 1.67 8.81
C LEU A 229 10.90 0.91 9.79
N ALA A 230 12.10 1.41 10.05
CA ALA A 230 13.03 0.90 11.08
C ALA A 230 13.02 1.72 12.38
N VAL A 231 12.20 2.78 12.47
CA VAL A 231 12.15 3.73 13.60
C VAL A 231 10.86 3.52 14.39
N GLY A 232 10.94 3.58 15.73
CA GLY A 232 9.78 3.42 16.63
C GLY A 232 9.03 4.73 16.89
N ARG A 233 7.73 4.65 17.19
CA ARG A 233 6.89 5.84 17.48
C ARG A 233 7.29 6.59 18.76
N ALA A 234 7.89 5.92 19.73
CA ALA A 234 8.42 6.56 20.94
C ALA A 234 9.58 7.52 20.61
N GLU A 235 10.60 6.99 19.94
CA GLU A 235 11.78 7.72 19.47
C GLU A 235 11.42 8.96 18.63
N ILE A 236 10.41 8.83 17.74
CA ILE A 236 9.87 9.95 16.94
C ILE A 236 9.28 11.05 17.82
N ARG A 237 8.54 10.69 18.88
CA ARG A 237 7.93 11.66 19.81
C ARG A 237 8.99 12.35 20.68
N GLU A 238 10.02 11.61 21.08
CA GLU A 238 11.17 12.15 21.82
C GLU A 238 11.94 13.17 20.97
N TRP A 239 12.32 12.81 19.74
CA TRP A 239 12.99 13.72 18.79
C TRP A 239 12.16 14.96 18.44
N LEU A 240 10.83 14.85 18.32
CA LEU A 240 9.95 16.00 18.13
C LEU A 240 9.87 16.89 19.38
N ALA A 241 9.86 16.32 20.58
CA ALA A 241 9.84 17.06 21.83
C ALA A 241 11.17 17.81 22.06
N GLU A 242 12.31 17.20 21.75
CA GLU A 242 13.63 17.86 21.75
C GLU A 242 13.68 19.01 20.73
N ALA A 243 13.02 18.87 19.58
CA ALA A 243 12.87 19.93 18.59
C ALA A 243 11.85 21.02 18.97
N GLY A 244 11.13 20.89 20.10
CA GLY A 244 10.10 21.81 20.55
C GLY A 244 8.82 21.80 19.70
N GLU A 245 8.59 20.74 18.91
CA GLU A 245 7.45 20.62 18.00
C GLU A 245 6.23 20.00 18.70
N THR A 246 5.04 20.52 18.38
CA THR A 246 3.75 19.91 18.77
C THR A 246 3.07 19.29 17.56
N TRP A 247 2.22 18.28 17.79
CA TRP A 247 1.53 17.53 16.74
C TRP A 247 0.10 17.17 17.16
N ILE A 248 -0.69 16.70 16.20
CA ILE A 248 -2.10 16.38 16.37
C ILE A 248 -2.28 14.92 16.76
N GLU A 249 -2.94 14.65 17.88
CA GLU A 249 -3.43 13.31 18.24
C GLU A 249 -4.90 13.17 17.82
N ASP A 250 -5.16 12.42 16.73
CA ASP A 250 -6.53 12.13 16.26
C ASP A 250 -7.19 11.06 17.16
N PRO A 251 -8.31 11.34 17.84
CA PRO A 251 -9.00 10.39 18.71
C PRO A 251 -9.43 9.09 18.02
N ALA A 252 -9.59 9.08 16.69
CA ALA A 252 -9.89 7.86 15.94
C ALA A 252 -8.75 6.81 15.98
N ASN A 253 -7.53 7.20 16.40
CA ASN A 253 -6.43 6.26 16.63
C ASN A 253 -6.65 5.32 17.81
N GLU A 254 -7.45 5.73 18.80
CA GLU A 254 -7.69 4.96 20.04
C GLU A 254 -8.97 4.11 19.94
N ASP A 255 -9.93 4.48 19.08
CA ASP A 255 -11.22 3.81 18.93
C ASP A 255 -11.10 2.29 18.62
N PRO A 256 -11.48 1.39 19.55
CA PRO A 256 -11.30 -0.05 19.41
C PRO A 256 -12.21 -0.69 18.35
N ARG A 257 -13.15 0.05 17.75
CA ARG A 257 -13.91 -0.41 16.57
C ARG A 257 -12.96 -0.67 15.39
N PHE A 258 -11.87 0.08 15.27
CA PHE A 258 -10.89 -0.10 14.20
C PHE A 258 -9.87 -1.20 14.55
N ALA A 259 -9.68 -2.15 13.63
CA ALA A 259 -8.74 -3.27 13.82
C ALA A 259 -7.29 -2.82 14.05
N ARG A 260 -6.89 -1.65 13.53
CA ARG A 260 -5.57 -1.06 13.78
C ARG A 260 -5.41 -0.55 15.23
N SER A 261 -6.45 0.04 15.83
CA SER A 261 -6.43 0.39 17.26
C SER A 261 -6.31 -0.88 18.11
N ARG A 262 -7.07 -1.94 17.80
CA ARG A 262 -6.97 -3.21 18.53
C ARG A 262 -5.57 -3.83 18.43
N ALA A 263 -4.97 -3.86 17.25
CA ALA A 263 -3.61 -4.34 17.06
C ALA A 263 -2.58 -3.53 17.88
N ARG A 264 -2.76 -2.20 17.97
CA ARG A 264 -1.94 -1.32 18.80
C ARG A 264 -2.11 -1.62 20.30
N HIS A 265 -3.34 -1.78 20.78
CA HIS A 265 -3.63 -2.15 22.17
C HIS A 265 -3.06 -3.54 22.53
N ALA A 266 -3.23 -4.54 21.66
CA ALA A 266 -2.68 -5.88 21.86
C ALA A 266 -1.14 -5.87 21.95
N ARG A 267 -0.46 -5.08 21.10
CA ARG A 267 1.00 -4.87 21.16
C ARG A 267 1.43 -4.23 22.50
N LEU A 268 0.70 -3.22 22.99
CA LEU A 268 0.96 -2.60 24.29
C LEU A 268 0.71 -3.57 25.48
N GLN A 269 -0.15 -4.57 25.29
CA GLN A 269 -0.41 -5.64 26.26
C GLN A 269 0.55 -6.85 26.13
N GLY A 270 1.63 -6.72 25.34
CA GLY A 270 2.67 -7.75 25.23
C GLY A 270 2.34 -8.91 24.29
N ALA A 271 1.27 -8.83 23.49
CA ALA A 271 0.95 -9.83 22.47
C ALA A 271 1.89 -9.71 21.26
N VAL A 272 3.14 -10.14 21.43
CA VAL A 272 4.18 -10.10 20.40
C VAL A 272 4.19 -11.41 19.61
N THR A 273 4.09 -11.28 18.28
CA THR A 273 4.73 -12.23 17.37
C THR A 273 5.56 -11.43 16.37
N ASP A 274 6.89 -11.42 16.53
CA ASP A 274 7.82 -10.80 15.58
C ASP A 274 7.99 -11.67 14.32
N ALA A 275 6.85 -12.08 13.75
CA ALA A 275 6.73 -12.67 12.43
C ALA A 275 6.83 -11.57 11.36
N CYS A 276 7.92 -10.81 11.40
CA CYS A 276 8.37 -9.91 10.34
C CYS A 276 8.87 -10.73 9.14
N VAL A 277 7.95 -11.49 8.53
CA VAL A 277 8.20 -12.30 7.33
C VAL A 277 8.41 -11.37 6.14
N ALA A 278 9.63 -10.81 6.06
CA ALA A 278 10.16 -10.16 4.88
C ALA A 278 10.01 -11.14 3.71
N HIS A 279 8.98 -10.91 2.89
CA HIS A 279 8.78 -11.70 1.69
C HIS A 279 9.90 -11.34 0.71
N ASP A 280 10.89 -12.22 0.68
CA ASP A 280 12.05 -12.14 -0.20
C ASP A 280 11.62 -11.78 -1.63
N ALA A 281 12.38 -10.88 -2.23
CA ALA A 281 12.19 -10.41 -3.59
C ALA A 281 13.08 -11.15 -4.60
N SER A 282 13.97 -12.03 -4.12
CA SER A 282 14.89 -12.82 -4.93
C SER A 282 14.18 -13.51 -6.10
N GLY A 283 14.80 -13.44 -7.28
CA GLY A 283 14.24 -13.93 -8.55
C GLY A 283 13.01 -13.19 -9.11
N ALA A 284 12.22 -12.46 -8.30
CA ALA A 284 10.97 -11.85 -8.76
C ALA A 284 11.19 -10.72 -9.78
N ALA A 285 12.27 -9.95 -9.64
CA ALA A 285 12.66 -8.95 -10.63
C ALA A 285 13.14 -9.61 -11.93
N ALA A 286 14.01 -10.63 -11.85
CA ALA A 286 14.54 -11.36 -13.00
C ALA A 286 13.44 -12.07 -13.82
N LEU A 287 12.48 -12.72 -13.15
CA LEU A 287 11.32 -13.30 -13.83
C LEU A 287 10.41 -12.22 -14.44
N THR A 288 10.43 -10.99 -13.94
CA THR A 288 9.64 -9.88 -14.50
C THR A 288 10.27 -9.28 -15.76
N SER A 289 11.60 -9.23 -15.87
CA SER A 289 12.27 -8.83 -17.11
C SER A 289 11.87 -9.71 -18.30
N GLU A 290 11.67 -11.02 -18.07
CA GLU A 290 11.20 -11.99 -19.09
C GLU A 290 9.73 -11.80 -19.52
N VAL A 291 8.94 -11.03 -18.77
CA VAL A 291 7.54 -10.76 -19.14
C VAL A 291 7.49 -9.72 -20.25
N ARG A 292 6.86 -10.08 -21.36
CA ARG A 292 6.69 -9.26 -22.56
C ARG A 292 5.31 -8.58 -22.54
N ALA A 293 5.21 -7.37 -23.06
CA ALA A 293 3.92 -6.72 -23.28
C ALA A 293 3.23 -7.30 -24.52
N THR A 294 1.89 -7.35 -24.52
CA THR A 294 1.09 -7.72 -25.70
C THR A 294 -0.03 -6.69 -25.93
N PRO A 295 -0.67 -6.64 -27.12
CA PRO A 295 -1.80 -5.75 -27.38
C PRO A 295 -3.00 -5.95 -26.43
N PHE A 296 -3.08 -7.08 -25.72
CA PHE A 296 -4.16 -7.43 -24.80
C PHE A 296 -3.76 -7.45 -23.31
N GLY A 297 -2.46 -7.47 -23.00
CA GLY A 297 -1.93 -7.59 -21.65
C GLY A 297 -0.44 -7.98 -21.61
N LEU A 298 -0.16 -9.23 -21.24
CA LEU A 298 1.18 -9.74 -20.94
C LEU A 298 1.40 -11.15 -21.50
N ALA A 299 2.66 -11.50 -21.77
CA ALA A 299 3.11 -12.85 -22.09
C ALA A 299 4.41 -13.18 -21.34
N LEU A 300 4.62 -14.43 -20.93
CA LEU A 300 5.84 -14.93 -20.30
C LEU A 300 6.13 -16.34 -20.80
N ASP A 301 7.40 -16.67 -21.01
CA ASP A 301 7.80 -18.04 -21.30
C ASP A 301 7.50 -18.97 -20.10
N ARG A 302 6.77 -20.06 -20.35
CA ARG A 302 6.32 -21.01 -19.32
C ARG A 302 7.47 -21.80 -18.72
N GLN A 303 8.57 -21.99 -19.44
CA GLN A 303 9.77 -22.63 -18.91
C GLN A 303 10.51 -21.69 -17.95
N ALA A 304 10.61 -20.40 -18.26
CA ALA A 304 11.11 -19.39 -17.32
C ALA A 304 10.26 -19.33 -16.03
N PHE A 305 8.92 -19.44 -16.15
CA PHE A 305 8.03 -19.52 -14.99
C PHE A 305 8.22 -20.81 -14.16
N ARG A 306 8.50 -21.95 -14.79
CA ARG A 306 8.82 -23.23 -14.11
C ARG A 306 10.18 -23.21 -13.40
N GLN A 307 11.16 -22.53 -13.98
CA GLN A 307 12.53 -22.43 -13.44
C GLN A 307 12.65 -21.45 -12.26
N ALA A 308 11.72 -20.50 -12.14
CA ALA A 308 11.71 -19.55 -11.04
C ALA A 308 11.30 -20.17 -9.70
N GLY A 309 11.94 -19.70 -8.62
CA GLY A 309 11.55 -20.08 -7.25
C GLY A 309 10.07 -19.79 -6.95
N PRO A 310 9.42 -20.59 -6.08
CA PRO A 310 7.97 -20.55 -5.89
C PRO A 310 7.46 -19.16 -5.50
N ASP A 311 8.20 -18.40 -4.69
CA ASP A 311 7.83 -17.04 -4.29
C ASP A 311 7.97 -15.99 -5.39
N ALA A 312 9.00 -16.11 -6.25
CA ALA A 312 9.13 -15.29 -7.45
C ALA A 312 7.95 -15.55 -8.40
N ALA A 313 7.67 -16.83 -8.70
CA ALA A 313 6.54 -17.23 -9.54
C ALA A 313 5.18 -16.79 -8.95
N ARG A 314 4.96 -16.97 -7.64
CA ARG A 314 3.77 -16.53 -6.89
C ARG A 314 3.58 -15.01 -6.96
N ARG A 315 4.65 -14.24 -6.77
CA ARG A 315 4.63 -12.77 -6.82
C ARG A 315 4.36 -12.24 -8.24
N VAL A 316 5.07 -12.76 -9.24
CA VAL A 316 4.88 -12.34 -10.65
C VAL A 316 3.49 -12.73 -11.15
N LEU A 317 3.00 -13.94 -10.87
CA LEU A 317 1.64 -14.36 -11.23
C LEU A 317 0.57 -13.44 -10.62
N GLY A 318 0.68 -13.12 -9.32
CA GLY A 318 -0.28 -12.27 -8.63
C GLY A 318 -0.28 -10.82 -9.16
N ALA A 319 0.91 -10.28 -9.45
CA ALA A 319 1.06 -8.95 -10.02
C ALA A 319 0.64 -8.87 -11.50
N ALA A 320 0.92 -9.91 -12.30
CA ALA A 320 0.51 -10.00 -13.71
C ALA A 320 -1.02 -10.08 -13.84
N CYS A 321 -1.68 -10.88 -12.99
CA CYS A 321 -3.15 -10.92 -12.94
C CYS A 321 -3.77 -9.57 -12.53
N LEU A 322 -3.18 -8.84 -11.59
CA LEU A 322 -3.62 -7.48 -11.26
C LEU A 322 -3.42 -6.50 -12.43
N ALA A 323 -2.25 -6.55 -13.07
CA ALA A 323 -1.88 -5.63 -14.13
C ALA A 323 -2.66 -5.85 -15.43
N ALA A 324 -2.74 -7.09 -15.92
CA ALA A 324 -3.50 -7.47 -17.10
C ALA A 324 -5.02 -7.57 -16.86
N GLY A 325 -5.48 -7.51 -15.60
CA GLY A 325 -6.89 -7.39 -15.22
C GLY A 325 -7.36 -5.96 -14.96
N GLY A 326 -6.45 -4.98 -14.90
CA GLY A 326 -6.73 -3.56 -14.67
C GLY A 326 -7.17 -3.18 -13.24
N GLY A 327 -7.61 -4.14 -12.42
CA GLY A 327 -8.19 -3.89 -11.09
C GLY A 327 -7.19 -3.64 -9.96
N VAL A 328 -7.74 -3.39 -8.75
CA VAL A 328 -7.00 -3.18 -7.48
C VAL A 328 -7.20 -4.29 -6.43
N ARG A 329 -8.02 -5.31 -6.72
CA ARG A 329 -8.33 -6.39 -5.77
C ARG A 329 -7.40 -7.58 -5.99
N PRO A 330 -6.44 -7.88 -5.09
CA PRO A 330 -5.52 -9.00 -5.26
C PRO A 330 -6.25 -10.35 -5.17
N ALA A 331 -5.61 -11.38 -5.73
CA ALA A 331 -6.05 -12.76 -5.56
C ALA A 331 -5.95 -13.21 -4.08
N ARG A 332 -6.82 -14.14 -3.66
CA ARG A 332 -6.64 -14.88 -2.40
C ARG A 332 -5.46 -15.84 -2.55
N THR A 333 -4.63 -15.98 -1.51
CA THR A 333 -3.40 -16.78 -1.53
C THR A 333 -3.61 -18.21 -2.03
N ALA A 334 -4.65 -18.92 -1.54
CA ALA A 334 -4.95 -20.28 -1.97
C ALA A 334 -5.33 -20.39 -3.46
N ALA A 335 -6.06 -19.41 -4.01
CA ALA A 335 -6.44 -19.40 -5.43
C ALA A 335 -5.26 -19.03 -6.34
N LEU A 336 -4.35 -18.19 -5.85
CA LEU A 336 -3.09 -17.87 -6.52
C LEU A 336 -2.16 -19.08 -6.57
N GLU A 337 -2.03 -19.81 -5.46
CA GLU A 337 -1.18 -20.99 -5.36
C GLU A 337 -1.71 -22.18 -6.18
N ALA A 338 -3.04 -22.43 -6.14
CA ALA A 338 -3.68 -23.44 -6.99
C ALA A 338 -3.48 -23.15 -8.49
N LEU A 339 -3.42 -21.88 -8.91
CA LEU A 339 -3.09 -21.52 -10.28
C LEU A 339 -1.58 -21.66 -10.57
N ARG A 340 -0.70 -21.30 -9.63
CA ARG A 340 0.76 -21.49 -9.76
C ARG A 340 1.11 -22.95 -10.03
N LEU A 341 0.53 -23.88 -9.27
CA LEU A 341 0.74 -25.32 -9.45
C LEU A 341 0.29 -25.81 -10.85
N ARG A 342 -0.90 -25.40 -11.31
CA ARG A 342 -1.39 -25.71 -12.67
C ARG A 342 -0.49 -25.17 -13.79
N LEU A 343 0.12 -23.99 -13.60
CA LEU A 343 1.03 -23.40 -14.58
C LEU A 343 2.40 -24.09 -14.63
N VAL A 344 2.84 -24.70 -13.52
CA VAL A 344 4.07 -25.52 -13.49
C VAL A 344 3.88 -26.85 -14.21
N ASP A 345 2.70 -27.47 -14.09
CA ASP A 345 2.32 -28.71 -14.79
C ASP A 345 2.40 -28.60 -16.34
N ALA A 346 2.31 -29.73 -17.05
CA ALA A 346 2.43 -29.81 -18.50
C ALA A 346 1.16 -29.40 -19.27
N GLY A 347 -0.03 -29.58 -18.70
CA GLY A 347 -1.31 -29.39 -19.41
C GLY A 347 -1.64 -27.94 -19.79
N GLU A 348 -2.59 -27.77 -20.71
CA GLU A 348 -3.16 -26.45 -21.02
C GLU A 348 -3.89 -25.87 -19.80
N VAL A 349 -3.74 -24.56 -19.58
CA VAL A 349 -4.35 -23.87 -18.44
C VAL A 349 -5.25 -22.76 -18.93
N GLN A 350 -6.52 -22.81 -18.56
CA GLN A 350 -7.43 -21.66 -18.63
C GLN A 350 -7.98 -21.36 -17.21
N ALA A 351 -7.96 -20.09 -16.81
CA ALA A 351 -8.44 -19.61 -15.50
C ALA A 351 -8.76 -18.10 -15.51
N SER A 352 -9.70 -17.65 -14.68
CA SER A 352 -9.85 -16.22 -14.34
C SER A 352 -9.38 -15.96 -12.90
N LEU A 353 -8.55 -14.94 -12.69
CA LEU A 353 -8.01 -14.57 -11.38
C LEU A 353 -7.76 -13.06 -11.29
N ALA A 354 -8.21 -12.42 -10.20
CA ALA A 354 -8.10 -10.97 -9.96
C ALA A 354 -8.68 -10.05 -11.07
N GLY A 355 -9.50 -10.60 -11.98
CA GLY A 355 -10.06 -9.89 -13.13
C GLY A 355 -9.27 -10.08 -14.44
N ALA A 356 -8.11 -10.73 -14.40
CA ALA A 356 -7.42 -11.21 -15.59
C ALA A 356 -7.89 -12.63 -15.95
N GLN A 357 -7.99 -12.87 -17.25
CA GLN A 357 -8.01 -14.20 -17.83
C GLN A 357 -6.57 -14.63 -18.11
N VAL A 358 -6.20 -15.79 -17.56
CA VAL A 358 -4.93 -16.48 -17.81
C VAL A 358 -5.18 -17.61 -18.80
N GLN A 359 -4.28 -17.75 -19.76
CA GLN A 359 -4.18 -18.87 -20.68
C GLN A 359 -2.72 -19.36 -20.67
N ALA A 360 -2.47 -20.67 -20.79
CA ALA A 360 -1.12 -21.18 -21.02
C ALA A 360 -1.13 -22.46 -21.85
N ASP A 361 -0.22 -22.52 -22.82
CA ASP A 361 0.06 -23.69 -23.66
C ASP A 361 1.43 -24.30 -23.25
N ALA A 362 2.02 -25.16 -24.09
CA ALA A 362 3.31 -25.77 -23.79
C ALA A 362 4.49 -24.77 -23.63
N ARG A 363 4.39 -23.59 -24.27
CA ARG A 363 5.46 -22.58 -24.41
C ARG A 363 5.18 -21.32 -23.61
N ASP A 364 4.01 -20.70 -23.76
CA ASP A 364 3.76 -19.35 -23.25
C ASP A 364 2.62 -19.32 -22.22
N ILE A 365 2.75 -18.44 -21.22
CA ILE A 365 1.68 -18.02 -20.32
C ILE A 365 1.24 -16.62 -20.76
N LEU A 366 -0.06 -16.46 -21.03
CA LEU A 366 -0.69 -15.25 -21.51
C LEU A 366 -1.67 -14.70 -20.47
N TRP A 367 -1.61 -13.40 -20.20
CA TRP A 367 -2.61 -12.69 -19.40
C TRP A 367 -3.26 -11.57 -20.21
N GLY A 368 -4.57 -11.43 -20.05
CA GLY A 368 -5.33 -10.30 -20.57
C GLY A 368 -6.67 -10.19 -19.85
N ARG A 369 -7.58 -9.38 -20.37
CA ARG A 369 -8.95 -9.26 -19.84
C ARG A 369 -9.97 -9.55 -20.94
N THR A 370 -11.00 -10.30 -20.60
CA THR A 370 -12.11 -10.59 -21.54
C THR A 370 -13.17 -9.50 -21.47
N ALA A 371 -13.95 -9.36 -22.54
CA ALA A 371 -15.13 -8.49 -22.55
C ALA A 371 -16.14 -8.84 -21.43
N GLY A 372 -16.20 -10.11 -21.01
CA GLY A 372 -17.03 -10.55 -19.89
C GLY A 372 -16.57 -9.98 -18.54
N GLU A 373 -15.26 -9.94 -18.28
CA GLU A 373 -14.71 -9.30 -17.06
C GLU A 373 -14.75 -7.77 -17.10
N MET A 374 -14.84 -7.16 -18.29
CA MET A 374 -15.11 -5.73 -18.42
C MET A 374 -16.59 -5.42 -18.15
N ALA A 375 -17.51 -6.21 -18.71
CA ALA A 375 -18.95 -6.08 -18.49
C ALA A 375 -19.34 -6.34 -17.02
N ARG A 376 -18.83 -7.42 -16.41
CA ARG A 376 -19.04 -7.71 -14.97
C ARG A 376 -18.54 -6.61 -14.03
N ALA A 377 -17.54 -5.84 -14.45
CA ALA A 377 -16.97 -4.76 -13.67
C ALA A 377 -17.63 -3.39 -13.95
N GLY A 378 -18.63 -3.32 -14.84
CA GLY A 378 -19.30 -2.06 -15.18
C GLY A 378 -18.36 -1.03 -15.79
N VAL A 379 -17.35 -1.45 -16.55
CA VAL A 379 -16.38 -0.53 -17.19
C VAL A 379 -17.13 0.44 -18.12
N PRO A 380 -17.10 1.76 -17.86
CA PRO A 380 -17.75 2.75 -18.71
C PRO A 380 -16.94 2.98 -20.00
N ASP A 381 -17.60 3.55 -21.00
CA ASP A 381 -16.91 4.10 -22.17
C ASP A 381 -16.18 5.39 -21.77
N LEU A 382 -14.97 5.59 -22.31
CA LEU A 382 -14.08 6.69 -22.01
C LEU A 382 -14.23 7.77 -23.09
N ALA A 383 -15.00 8.82 -22.80
CA ALA A 383 -15.04 10.04 -23.60
C ALA A 383 -13.85 10.94 -23.27
N LEU A 384 -13.23 11.54 -24.29
CA LEU A 384 -12.08 12.46 -24.17
C LEU A 384 -12.21 13.60 -25.19
N GLY A 385 -11.89 14.82 -24.76
CA GLY A 385 -11.63 15.98 -25.62
C GLY A 385 -10.23 15.94 -26.26
N ALA A 386 -9.95 16.87 -27.18
CA ALA A 386 -8.62 16.97 -27.80
C ALA A 386 -7.56 17.37 -26.76
N GLY A 387 -6.43 16.65 -26.73
CA GLY A 387 -5.35 16.81 -25.75
C GLY A 387 -5.59 16.12 -24.41
N GLU A 388 -6.76 15.53 -24.16
CA GLU A 388 -7.05 14.87 -22.88
C GLU A 388 -6.43 13.46 -22.82
N VAL A 389 -5.99 13.07 -21.61
CA VAL A 389 -5.39 11.76 -21.33
C VAL A 389 -6.23 11.02 -20.29
N GLY A 390 -6.88 9.93 -20.71
CA GLY A 390 -7.66 9.05 -19.84
C GLY A 390 -7.04 7.65 -19.71
N VAL A 391 -7.57 6.83 -18.80
CA VAL A 391 -7.19 5.42 -18.68
C VAL A 391 -8.42 4.53 -18.83
N LEU A 392 -8.50 3.80 -19.94
CA LEU A 392 -9.55 2.83 -20.17
C LEU A 392 -9.29 1.58 -19.32
N ASP A 393 -10.31 1.18 -18.55
CA ASP A 393 -10.44 -0.06 -17.77
C ASP A 393 -9.33 -0.43 -16.77
N GLY A 394 -8.32 0.43 -16.62
CA GLY A 394 -7.12 0.21 -15.81
C GLY A 394 -5.95 -0.44 -16.56
N ARG A 395 -6.05 -0.69 -17.87
CA ARG A 395 -4.95 -1.33 -18.65
C ARG A 395 -4.37 -0.45 -19.75
N PHE A 396 -5.12 0.53 -20.26
CA PHE A 396 -4.70 1.34 -21.40
C PHE A 396 -4.81 2.82 -21.09
N GLU A 397 -3.68 3.53 -21.14
CA GLU A 397 -3.69 5.00 -21.20
C GLU A 397 -3.96 5.43 -22.65
N VAL A 398 -4.79 6.46 -22.81
CA VAL A 398 -5.26 6.95 -24.10
C VAL A 398 -5.13 8.46 -24.12
N GLU A 399 -4.31 9.00 -25.02
CA GLU A 399 -4.24 10.43 -25.34
C GLU A 399 -5.10 10.68 -26.58
N ALA A 400 -6.05 11.61 -26.50
CA ALA A 400 -6.95 11.94 -27.59
C ALA A 400 -6.40 13.07 -28.47
N VAL A 401 -6.17 12.80 -29.76
CA VAL A 401 -5.68 13.81 -30.72
C VAL A 401 -6.82 14.71 -31.22
N ARG A 402 -8.06 14.20 -31.12
CA ARG A 402 -9.34 14.87 -31.42
C ARG A 402 -10.41 14.33 -30.46
N PRO A 403 -11.58 14.97 -30.30
CA PRO A 403 -12.64 14.42 -29.45
C PRO A 403 -13.06 13.00 -29.89
N VAL A 404 -13.13 12.08 -28.94
CA VAL A 404 -13.39 10.64 -29.19
C VAL A 404 -14.13 9.98 -28.03
N THR A 405 -14.83 8.88 -28.34
CA THR A 405 -15.30 7.90 -27.34
C THR A 405 -14.59 6.57 -27.56
N VAL A 406 -13.95 6.07 -26.50
CA VAL A 406 -13.15 4.84 -26.50
C VAL A 406 -13.82 3.78 -25.64
N THR A 407 -14.01 2.60 -26.22
CA THR A 407 -14.85 1.52 -25.67
C THR A 407 -14.19 0.16 -25.91
N ARG A 408 -14.83 -0.93 -25.47
CA ARG A 408 -14.41 -2.30 -25.78
C ARG A 408 -14.83 -2.72 -27.20
N LEU A 409 -13.98 -3.49 -27.87
CA LEU A 409 -14.22 -4.01 -29.22
C LEU A 409 -15.36 -5.04 -29.32
N ALA A 410 -15.68 -5.76 -28.24
CA ALA A 410 -16.74 -6.78 -28.27
C ALA A 410 -18.09 -6.22 -28.73
N GLY A 411 -18.66 -6.86 -29.76
CA GLY A 411 -19.86 -6.41 -30.49
C GLY A 411 -19.58 -5.59 -31.75
N ARG A 412 -18.33 -5.20 -32.03
CA ARG A 412 -17.96 -4.24 -33.09
C ARG A 412 -16.89 -4.74 -34.08
N MET A 413 -16.45 -6.00 -33.98
CA MET A 413 -15.39 -6.57 -34.84
C MET A 413 -15.77 -6.63 -36.33
N SER A 414 -17.04 -6.88 -36.64
CA SER A 414 -17.60 -6.87 -38.00
C SER A 414 -17.64 -5.48 -38.62
N SER A 415 -17.55 -4.43 -37.81
CA SER A 415 -17.51 -3.01 -38.23
C SER A 415 -16.09 -2.50 -38.48
N LEU A 416 -15.04 -3.26 -38.15
CA LEU A 416 -13.65 -2.87 -38.43
C LEU A 416 -13.33 -2.97 -39.93
N PRO A 417 -12.52 -2.05 -40.50
CA PRO A 417 -11.99 -2.18 -41.86
C PRO A 417 -11.25 -3.51 -42.08
N PRO A 418 -11.26 -4.11 -43.29
CA PRO A 418 -10.68 -5.44 -43.53
C PRO A 418 -9.20 -5.57 -43.12
N ARG A 419 -8.35 -4.57 -43.44
CA ARG A 419 -6.94 -4.54 -43.01
C ARG A 419 -6.80 -4.55 -41.48
N THR A 420 -7.57 -3.70 -40.80
CA THR A 420 -7.63 -3.61 -39.32
C THR A 420 -8.22 -4.86 -38.65
N ARG A 421 -9.03 -5.63 -39.38
CA ARG A 421 -9.57 -6.91 -38.91
C ARG A 421 -8.55 -8.05 -39.02
N ALA A 422 -7.67 -8.00 -40.01
CA ALA A 422 -6.62 -9.02 -40.21
C ALA A 422 -5.62 -9.06 -39.04
N THR A 423 -5.23 -7.91 -38.47
CA THR A 423 -4.30 -7.83 -37.32
C THR A 423 -4.85 -8.48 -36.05
N LEU A 424 -6.17 -8.72 -35.96
CA LEU A 424 -6.75 -9.50 -34.86
C LEU A 424 -6.33 -10.98 -34.88
N ALA A 425 -5.78 -11.50 -35.99
CA ALA A 425 -5.28 -12.87 -36.06
C ALA A 425 -4.23 -13.16 -34.98
N GLU A 426 -3.32 -12.21 -34.75
CA GLU A 426 -2.24 -12.27 -33.75
C GLU A 426 -2.72 -12.26 -32.29
N VAL A 427 -3.97 -11.85 -32.05
CA VAL A 427 -4.57 -11.81 -30.71
C VAL A 427 -5.41 -13.07 -30.49
N PRO A 428 -5.20 -13.84 -29.40
CA PRO A 428 -6.04 -15.01 -29.09
C PRO A 428 -7.53 -14.63 -29.00
N PRO A 429 -8.46 -15.44 -29.54
CA PRO A 429 -9.89 -15.08 -29.67
C PRO A 429 -10.54 -14.57 -28.38
N THR A 430 -10.17 -15.17 -27.25
CA THR A 430 -10.66 -14.85 -25.89
C THR A 430 -10.36 -13.40 -25.47
N PHE A 431 -9.26 -12.81 -25.96
CA PHE A 431 -8.84 -11.44 -25.61
C PHE A 431 -9.32 -10.38 -26.60
N ARG A 432 -9.60 -10.74 -27.87
CA ARG A 432 -9.99 -9.78 -28.93
C ARG A 432 -11.10 -8.83 -28.50
N GLY A 433 -12.13 -9.35 -27.82
CA GLY A 433 -13.27 -8.55 -27.36
C GLY A 433 -12.95 -7.50 -26.29
N GLY A 434 -11.83 -7.67 -25.57
CA GLY A 434 -11.35 -6.75 -24.54
C GLY A 434 -10.28 -5.75 -25.02
N LEU A 435 -10.06 -5.65 -26.33
CA LEU A 435 -9.21 -4.61 -26.93
C LEU A 435 -9.94 -3.25 -26.97
N PRO A 436 -9.23 -2.12 -26.88
CA PRO A 436 -9.83 -0.79 -27.04
C PRO A 436 -10.18 -0.47 -28.49
N ALA A 437 -11.37 0.09 -28.70
CA ALA A 437 -11.87 0.55 -29.98
C ALA A 437 -12.37 2.00 -29.86
N VAL A 438 -12.07 2.83 -30.86
CA VAL A 438 -12.64 4.18 -31.00
C VAL A 438 -13.93 4.06 -31.80
N VAL A 439 -15.00 4.69 -31.31
CA VAL A 439 -16.30 4.81 -32.01
C VAL A 439 -16.53 6.25 -32.41
N SER A 440 -16.94 6.45 -33.65
CA SER A 440 -17.19 7.76 -34.27
C SER A 440 -18.28 7.62 -35.34
N GLU A 441 -18.78 8.75 -35.86
CA GLU A 441 -19.69 8.77 -37.02
C GLU A 441 -19.04 8.12 -38.26
N ALA A 442 -17.72 8.26 -38.41
CA ALA A 442 -16.90 7.62 -39.44
C ALA A 442 -16.63 6.11 -39.16
N GLY A 443 -17.41 5.48 -38.28
CA GLY A 443 -17.35 4.06 -37.95
C GLY A 443 -16.48 3.70 -36.73
N THR A 444 -16.22 2.40 -36.58
CA THR A 444 -15.37 1.85 -35.50
C THR A 444 -13.96 1.58 -36.00
N ARG A 445 -12.94 1.98 -35.21
CA ARG A 445 -11.52 1.69 -35.46
C ARG A 445 -10.91 1.02 -34.21
N LEU A 446 -9.85 0.21 -34.38
CA LEU A 446 -9.01 -0.17 -33.24
C LEU A 446 -8.28 1.07 -32.74
N ALA A 447 -8.18 1.26 -31.41
CA ALA A 447 -7.42 2.39 -30.86
C ALA A 447 -5.91 2.29 -31.16
N SER A 448 -5.40 1.06 -31.30
CA SER A 448 -4.03 0.75 -31.72
C SER A 448 -3.80 0.78 -33.23
N GLY A 449 -4.82 1.17 -34.02
CA GLY A 449 -4.71 1.28 -35.47
C GLY A 449 -4.34 2.69 -35.93
N GLU A 450 -3.80 2.78 -37.14
CA GLU A 450 -3.59 4.04 -37.86
C GLU A 450 -4.89 4.85 -37.97
N ASP A 451 -4.78 6.17 -37.96
CA ASP A 451 -5.89 7.13 -37.99
C ASP A 451 -7.03 6.90 -36.99
N SER A 452 -6.78 6.18 -35.88
CA SER A 452 -7.74 6.01 -34.78
C SER A 452 -8.18 7.36 -34.19
N GLY A 453 -7.27 8.34 -34.17
CA GLY A 453 -7.45 9.64 -33.52
C GLY A 453 -6.96 9.66 -32.06
N VAL A 454 -6.29 8.60 -31.62
CA VAL A 454 -5.71 8.48 -30.28
C VAL A 454 -4.28 7.94 -30.34
N ARG A 455 -3.46 8.27 -29.33
CA ARG A 455 -2.26 7.48 -29.00
C ARG A 455 -2.62 6.52 -27.86
N LEU A 456 -2.22 5.26 -27.99
CA LEU A 456 -2.57 4.19 -27.06
C LEU A 456 -1.32 3.62 -26.38
N ARG A 457 -1.33 3.53 -25.04
CA ARG A 457 -0.23 2.99 -24.25
C ARG A 457 -0.69 1.88 -23.31
N GLY A 458 -0.11 0.69 -23.45
CA GLY A 458 -0.37 -0.45 -22.57
C GLY A 458 0.33 -0.29 -21.22
N LEU A 459 -0.44 -0.16 -20.13
CA LEU A 459 0.08 0.07 -18.78
C LEU A 459 0.52 -1.21 -18.05
N ALA A 460 0.08 -2.39 -18.52
CA ALA A 460 0.25 -3.65 -17.78
C ALA A 460 1.71 -3.99 -17.46
N ARG A 461 2.64 -3.84 -18.42
CA ARG A 461 4.06 -4.20 -18.23
C ARG A 461 4.80 -3.23 -17.29
N ALA A 462 4.47 -1.94 -17.34
CA ALA A 462 5.03 -0.93 -16.43
C ALA A 462 4.50 -1.11 -14.99
N ARG A 463 3.20 -1.41 -14.85
CA ARG A 463 2.60 -1.73 -13.55
C ARG A 463 3.18 -3.00 -12.92
N LEU A 464 3.48 -4.01 -13.74
CA LEU A 464 4.15 -5.22 -13.29
C LEU A 464 5.58 -4.94 -12.79
N ALA A 465 6.38 -4.18 -13.56
CA ALA A 465 7.74 -3.76 -13.18
C ALA A 465 7.80 -3.19 -11.76
N ALA A 466 6.90 -2.23 -11.51
CA ALA A 466 6.77 -1.55 -10.24
C ALA A 466 6.37 -2.50 -9.09
N ALA A 467 5.43 -3.42 -9.32
CA ALA A 467 4.97 -4.36 -8.29
C ALA A 467 6.03 -5.42 -7.93
N CYS A 468 6.83 -5.85 -8.91
CA CYS A 468 7.81 -6.93 -8.76
C CYS A 468 9.19 -6.47 -8.26
N GLY A 469 9.51 -5.17 -8.36
CA GLY A 469 10.77 -4.61 -7.85
C GLY A 469 11.88 -4.47 -8.90
N GLU A 470 11.51 -4.45 -10.18
CA GLU A 470 12.41 -4.09 -11.29
C GLU A 470 12.80 -2.59 -11.22
N ILE A 471 11.95 -1.76 -10.62
CA ILE A 471 12.23 -0.36 -10.30
C ILE A 471 12.69 -0.27 -8.83
N ALA A 472 13.99 -0.02 -8.63
CA ALA A 472 14.62 0.01 -7.31
C ALA A 472 14.77 1.42 -6.70
N SER A 473 14.83 2.46 -7.53
CA SER A 473 15.07 3.88 -7.18
C SER A 473 14.16 4.81 -7.99
N GLU A 474 14.14 6.08 -7.63
CA GLU A 474 13.46 7.17 -8.35
C GLU A 474 13.88 7.26 -9.82
N SER A 475 15.17 7.09 -10.13
CA SER A 475 15.73 7.03 -11.48
C SER A 475 15.18 5.88 -12.34
N GLY A 476 14.62 4.84 -11.73
CA GLY A 476 13.88 3.78 -12.42
C GLY A 476 12.41 4.14 -12.73
N VAL A 477 11.87 5.19 -12.09
CA VAL A 477 10.51 5.69 -12.34
C VAL A 477 10.54 6.58 -13.58
N ARG A 478 10.28 5.96 -14.73
CA ARG A 478 10.08 6.64 -16.01
C ARG A 478 8.62 7.06 -16.17
N ASP A 479 8.40 8.16 -16.90
CA ASP A 479 7.05 8.65 -17.27
C ASP A 479 6.33 7.64 -18.18
#